data_AF-A0A3E3K526-F1
#
_entry.id   AF-A0A3E3K526-F1
#
_cell.length_a   1.000
_cell.length_b   1.000
_cell.length_c   1.000
_cell.angle_alpha   90.00
_cell.angle_beta   90.00
_cell.angle_gamma   90.00
#
_symmetry.space_group_name_H-M   'P 1'
#
loop_
_entity.id
_entity.type
_entity.pdbx_description
1 polymer ?
#
loop_
_entity_poly.entity_id
_entity_poly.type
_entity_poly.pdbx_seq_one_letter_code
_entity_poly.pdbx_strand_id
1 'polypeptide(L)'
;MVELSYFEIDGAIGGNQDWFSNVVMHIGGCAAAAACDSCIYFAKHFGNTGWYPFDVEHLTQEDYVRFSQMMKPYIKPRVGGVKNPEWFVEGFYRYLKDHFYPGRPVLRMEVVRGEASQDQAWEALKSRIDQGLPVPFLLLRHHNREVFEDYIWHWFMVIGYEESKEDLLVQTATYGEKKTFSFAELWNTGFEERGGMVLYDLDFENPDF
;
A
#
# COMPACT_ATOMS: atom_id res chain seq x y z
N MET A 1 0.56 -9.99 -18.39
CA MET A 1 0.35 -8.79 -17.55
C MET A 1 -0.94 -8.99 -16.76
N VAL A 2 -0.86 -8.83 -15.45
CA VAL A 2 -2.00 -8.75 -14.55
C VAL A 2 -1.93 -7.39 -13.90
N GLU A 3 -2.93 -6.55 -14.12
CA GLU A 3 -3.04 -5.23 -13.51
C GLU A 3 -4.39 -5.14 -12.81
N LEU A 4 -4.38 -4.71 -11.55
CA LEU A 4 -5.59 -4.48 -10.79
C LEU A 4 -6.33 -3.28 -11.37
N SER A 5 -7.66 -3.33 -11.36
CA SER A 5 -8.50 -2.19 -11.70
C SER A 5 -8.43 -1.14 -10.59
N TYR A 6 -7.27 -0.49 -10.44
CA TYR A 6 -7.03 0.51 -9.41
C TYR A 6 -7.89 1.76 -9.61
N PHE A 7 -7.92 2.64 -8.61
CA PHE A 7 -8.82 3.79 -8.61
C PHE A 7 -8.09 5.10 -8.91
N GLU A 8 -8.87 6.10 -9.32
CA GLU A 8 -8.42 7.47 -9.54
C GLU A 8 -9.11 8.44 -8.58
N ILE A 9 -8.39 9.50 -8.19
CA ILE A 9 -8.89 10.62 -7.41
C ILE A 9 -8.59 11.88 -8.21
N ASP A 10 -9.62 12.54 -8.74
CA ASP A 10 -9.47 13.74 -9.57
C ASP A 10 -8.42 13.60 -10.71
N GLY A 11 -8.36 12.42 -11.33
CA GLY A 11 -7.44 12.09 -12.43
C GLY A 11 -6.04 11.63 -12.01
N ALA A 12 -5.75 11.57 -10.71
CA ALA A 12 -4.52 10.99 -10.17
C ALA A 12 -4.74 9.51 -9.81
N ILE A 13 -3.77 8.65 -10.12
CA ILE A 13 -3.85 7.21 -9.79
C ILE A 13 -3.51 7.02 -8.30
N GLY A 14 -4.49 6.58 -7.52
CA GLY A 14 -4.32 6.46 -6.08
C GLY A 14 -4.20 7.79 -5.34
N GLY A 15 -3.72 7.72 -4.11
CA GLY A 15 -3.43 8.89 -3.30
C GLY A 15 -2.11 9.59 -3.65
N ASN A 16 -2.04 10.88 -3.34
CA ASN A 16 -0.79 11.63 -3.38
C ASN A 16 -0.56 12.29 -2.00
N GLN A 17 0.59 11.98 -1.40
CA GLN A 17 1.02 12.49 -0.11
C GLN A 17 1.21 14.02 -0.11
N ASP A 18 1.55 14.60 -1.26
CA ASP A 18 1.79 16.05 -1.40
C ASP A 18 0.53 16.87 -1.17
N TRP A 19 -0.65 16.25 -1.28
CA TRP A 19 -1.93 16.89 -0.95
C TRP A 19 -2.07 17.18 0.55
N PHE A 20 -1.27 16.55 1.41
CA PHE A 20 -1.39 16.73 2.85
C PHE A 20 -0.75 18.04 3.31
N SER A 21 -1.56 18.96 3.84
CA SER A 21 -1.09 20.25 4.36
C SER A 21 -0.37 20.18 5.71
N ASN A 22 -0.53 19.08 6.46
CA ASN A 22 0.17 18.87 7.73
C ASN A 22 1.62 18.44 7.47
N VAL A 23 2.62 19.19 7.94
CA VAL A 23 4.05 18.93 7.70
C VAL A 23 4.49 17.48 7.99
N VAL A 24 4.01 16.87 9.08
CA VAL A 24 4.37 15.48 9.42
C VAL A 24 3.74 14.49 8.43
N MET A 25 2.54 14.77 7.94
CA MET A 25 1.88 13.96 6.92
C MET A 25 2.52 14.18 5.54
N HIS A 26 2.87 15.42 5.21
CA HIS A 26 3.54 15.75 3.96
C HIS A 26 4.89 15.03 3.85
N ILE A 27 5.66 14.95 4.95
CA ILE A 27 7.00 14.34 4.94
C ILE A 27 6.97 12.83 5.24
N GLY A 28 6.13 12.36 6.16
CA GLY A 28 6.16 10.98 6.67
C GLY A 28 4.83 10.23 6.59
N GLY A 29 3.85 10.78 5.87
CA GLY A 29 2.50 10.25 5.74
C GLY A 29 2.30 9.22 4.62
N CYS A 30 3.33 8.84 3.87
CA CYS A 30 3.25 7.80 2.83
C CYS A 30 2.59 6.51 3.32
N ALA A 31 2.93 6.06 4.54
CA ALA A 31 2.29 4.89 5.16
C ALA A 31 0.79 5.10 5.44
N ALA A 32 0.38 6.32 5.78
CA ALA A 32 -1.03 6.64 5.96
C ALA A 32 -1.76 6.72 4.62
N ALA A 33 -1.10 7.23 3.57
CA ALA A 33 -1.62 7.20 2.21
C ALA A 33 -1.84 5.75 1.73
N ALA A 34 -0.84 4.87 1.89
CA ALA A 34 -0.98 3.45 1.55
C ALA A 34 -2.14 2.74 2.28
N ALA A 35 -2.36 3.07 3.56
CA ALA A 35 -3.50 2.54 4.33
C ALA A 35 -4.84 3.11 3.84
N CYS A 36 -4.91 4.41 3.53
CA CYS A 36 -6.10 5.05 2.95
C CYS A 36 -6.44 4.45 1.58
N ASP A 37 -5.43 4.29 0.73
CA ASP A 37 -5.54 3.68 -0.59
C ASP A 37 -6.09 2.25 -0.50
N SER A 38 -5.58 1.48 0.46
CA SER A 38 -6.09 0.14 0.73
C SER A 38 -7.56 0.15 1.12
N CYS A 39 -7.99 1.06 2.02
CA CYS A 39 -9.40 1.17 2.41
C CYS A 39 -10.32 1.50 1.22
N ILE A 40 -9.91 2.44 0.36
CA ILE A 40 -10.68 2.83 -0.83
C ILE A 40 -10.77 1.66 -1.81
N TYR A 41 -9.66 0.96 -2.04
CA TYR A 41 -9.63 -0.22 -2.89
C TYR A 41 -10.57 -1.32 -2.38
N PHE A 42 -10.51 -1.64 -1.09
CA PHE A 42 -11.40 -2.65 -0.51
C PHE A 42 -12.88 -2.21 -0.50
N ALA A 43 -13.16 -0.92 -0.32
CA ALA A 43 -14.50 -0.39 -0.46
C ALA A 43 -15.06 -0.56 -1.88
N LYS A 44 -14.26 -0.25 -2.92
CA LYS A 44 -14.66 -0.39 -4.34
C LYS A 44 -14.84 -1.84 -4.77
N HIS A 45 -13.91 -2.72 -4.43
CA HIS A 45 -13.83 -4.04 -5.06
C HIS A 45 -14.41 -5.17 -4.22
N PHE A 46 -14.50 -4.99 -2.89
CA PHE A 46 -14.94 -6.03 -1.97
C PHE A 46 -16.14 -5.59 -1.09
N GLY A 47 -16.60 -4.35 -1.26
CA GLY A 47 -17.78 -3.82 -0.58
C GLY A 47 -17.54 -3.48 0.90
N ASN A 48 -16.28 -3.38 1.33
CA ASN A 48 -15.87 -2.95 2.67
C ASN A 48 -16.03 -1.43 2.85
N THR A 49 -17.19 -0.88 2.48
CA THR A 49 -17.46 0.56 2.47
C THR A 49 -17.37 1.19 3.86
N GLY A 50 -17.51 0.42 4.94
CA GLY A 50 -17.32 0.92 6.31
C GLY A 50 -15.89 1.41 6.62
N TRP A 51 -14.88 1.00 5.84
CA TRP A 51 -13.48 1.44 6.00
C TRP A 51 -13.18 2.76 5.29
N TYR A 52 -14.08 3.25 4.42
CA TYR A 52 -13.95 4.55 3.78
C TYR A 52 -15.20 5.39 4.08
N PRO A 53 -15.11 6.44 4.91
CA PRO A 53 -16.29 7.12 5.43
C PRO A 53 -16.94 8.12 4.46
N PHE A 54 -16.45 8.22 3.21
CA PHE A 54 -16.94 9.15 2.19
C PHE A 54 -17.50 8.40 0.98
N ASP A 55 -17.88 9.12 -0.08
CA ASP A 55 -18.46 8.53 -1.28
C ASP A 55 -17.40 7.83 -2.13
N VAL A 56 -17.42 6.50 -2.10
CA VAL A 56 -16.46 5.67 -2.85
C VAL A 56 -16.69 5.72 -4.37
N GLU A 57 -17.89 6.10 -4.83
CA GLU A 57 -18.19 6.26 -6.25
C GLU A 57 -17.72 7.60 -6.81
N HIS A 58 -17.52 8.60 -5.94
CA HIS A 58 -17.07 9.94 -6.29
C HIS A 58 -15.89 10.38 -5.42
N LEU A 59 -14.71 9.80 -5.67
CA LEU A 59 -13.49 10.12 -4.94
C LEU A 59 -12.99 11.53 -5.28
N THR A 60 -12.77 12.35 -4.25
CA THR A 60 -12.22 13.69 -4.38
C THR A 60 -10.95 13.85 -3.56
N GLN A 61 -10.07 14.75 -3.98
CA GLN A 61 -8.86 15.12 -3.24
C GLN A 61 -9.21 15.64 -1.84
N GLU A 62 -10.30 16.42 -1.70
CA GLU A 62 -10.74 16.97 -0.42
C GLU A 62 -11.08 15.87 0.59
N ASP A 63 -11.90 14.89 0.18
CA ASP A 63 -12.26 13.77 1.04
C ASP A 63 -11.07 12.87 1.34
N TYR A 64 -10.15 12.69 0.39
CA TYR A 64 -8.91 11.95 0.63
C TYR A 64 -8.02 12.63 1.69
N VAL A 65 -7.86 13.96 1.64
CA VAL A 65 -7.10 14.71 2.65
C VAL A 65 -7.77 14.63 4.02
N ARG A 66 -9.11 14.70 4.09
CA ARG A 66 -9.86 14.50 5.35
C ARG A 66 -9.67 13.09 5.88
N PHE A 67 -9.73 12.09 5.00
CA PHE A 67 -9.56 10.69 5.35
C PHE A 67 -8.16 10.42 5.94
N SER A 68 -7.12 10.98 5.34
CA SER A 68 -5.75 10.80 5.83
C SER A 68 -5.55 11.36 7.25
N GLN A 69 -6.28 12.40 7.65
CA GLN A 69 -6.27 12.88 9.04
C GLN A 69 -6.94 11.91 10.01
N MET A 70 -7.95 11.16 9.57
CA MET A 70 -8.58 10.11 10.37
C MET A 70 -7.64 8.90 10.53
N MET A 71 -6.88 8.56 9.49
CA MET A 71 -5.90 7.47 9.51
C MET A 71 -4.64 7.79 10.34
N LYS A 72 -4.23 9.06 10.37
CA LYS A 72 -3.03 9.56 11.07
C LYS A 72 -2.84 9.05 12.51
N PRO A 73 -3.82 9.13 13.44
CA PRO A 73 -3.64 8.66 14.81
C PRO A 73 -3.36 7.15 14.94
N TYR A 74 -3.77 6.36 13.94
CA TYR A 74 -3.58 4.91 13.90
C TYR A 74 -2.18 4.52 13.41
N ILE A 75 -1.79 5.09 12.27
CA ILE A 75 -0.50 4.82 11.60
C ILE A 75 0.67 5.51 12.30
N LYS A 76 0.40 6.64 12.97
CA LYS A 76 1.38 7.48 13.67
C LYS A 76 2.59 7.87 12.79
N PRO A 77 2.37 8.56 11.65
CA PRO A 77 3.42 9.21 10.87
C PRO A 77 4.34 10.08 11.74
N ARG A 78 5.62 10.12 11.37
CA ARG A 78 6.68 10.83 12.08
C ARG A 78 7.72 11.31 11.08
N VAL A 79 8.63 12.19 11.50
CA VAL A 79 9.64 12.79 10.61
C VAL A 79 10.48 11.74 9.86
N GLY A 80 10.77 10.59 10.48
CA GLY A 80 11.47 9.47 9.81
C GLY A 80 10.56 8.46 9.10
N GLY A 81 9.30 8.82 8.82
CA GLY A 81 8.29 7.94 8.22
C GLY A 81 7.96 6.71 9.08
N VAL A 82 7.12 5.80 8.57
CA VAL A 82 6.81 4.51 9.23
C VAL A 82 7.76 3.41 8.73
N LYS A 83 9.01 3.44 9.20
CA LYS A 83 10.06 2.55 8.69
C LYS A 83 9.98 1.05 9.03
N ASN A 84 8.96 0.59 9.76
CA ASN A 84 8.83 -0.81 10.18
C ASN A 84 7.46 -1.33 9.72
N PRO A 85 7.39 -2.36 8.85
CA PRO A 85 6.11 -2.85 8.33
C PRO A 85 5.11 -3.28 9.40
N GLU A 86 5.57 -3.78 10.53
CA GLU A 86 4.73 -4.21 11.65
C GLU A 86 4.05 -3.03 12.32
N TRP A 87 4.65 -1.84 12.31
CA TRP A 87 4.00 -0.63 12.84
C TRP A 87 2.86 -0.18 11.91
N PHE A 88 3.02 -0.37 10.60
CA PHE A 88 1.93 -0.20 9.64
C PHE A 88 0.82 -1.21 9.91
N VAL A 89 1.14 -2.51 10.00
CA VAL A 89 0.15 -3.58 10.23
C VAL A 89 -0.60 -3.37 11.55
N GLU A 90 0.10 -3.11 12.65
CA GLU A 90 -0.53 -2.87 13.96
C GLU A 90 -1.44 -1.64 13.93
N GLY A 91 -0.94 -0.53 13.35
CA GLY A 91 -1.71 0.69 13.21
C GLY A 91 -2.95 0.50 12.36
N PHE A 92 -2.79 -0.11 11.19
CA PHE A 92 -3.87 -0.31 10.24
C PHE A 92 -4.91 -1.30 10.77
N TYR A 93 -4.49 -2.36 11.45
CA TYR A 93 -5.39 -3.31 12.08
C TYR A 93 -6.30 -2.64 13.13
N ARG A 94 -5.74 -1.73 13.95
CA ARG A 94 -6.55 -0.95 14.89
C ARG A 94 -7.59 -0.09 14.19
N TYR A 95 -7.23 0.54 13.07
CA TYR A 95 -8.18 1.33 12.27
C TYR A 95 -9.33 0.43 11.77
N LEU A 96 -8.99 -0.70 11.13
CA LEU A 96 -9.99 -1.61 10.58
C LEU A 96 -10.93 -2.18 11.64
N LYS A 97 -10.42 -2.42 12.85
CA LYS A 97 -11.21 -2.90 13.99
C LYS A 97 -12.18 -1.83 14.52
N ASP A 98 -11.73 -0.59 14.65
CA ASP A 98 -12.59 0.51 15.12
C ASP A 98 -13.67 0.86 14.08
N HIS A 99 -13.43 0.53 12.81
CA HIS A 99 -14.34 0.74 11.68
C HIS A 99 -14.88 -0.59 11.12
N PHE A 100 -15.03 -1.60 11.98
CA PHE A 100 -15.52 -2.92 11.58
C PHE A 100 -16.90 -2.83 10.91
N TYR A 101 -17.07 -3.57 9.81
CA TYR A 101 -18.31 -3.57 9.02
C TYR A 101 -18.91 -4.99 8.95
N PRO A 102 -20.03 -5.26 9.66
CA PRO A 102 -20.63 -6.59 9.73
C PRO A 102 -20.98 -7.19 8.36
N GLY A 103 -20.75 -8.49 8.20
CA GLY A 103 -21.09 -9.23 6.98
C GLY A 103 -20.13 -8.98 5.81
N ARG A 104 -18.95 -8.39 6.06
CA ARG A 104 -17.85 -8.24 5.10
C ARG A 104 -16.62 -9.04 5.53
N PRO A 105 -15.76 -9.42 4.57
CA PRO A 105 -14.54 -10.14 4.90
C PRO A 105 -13.61 -9.32 5.79
N VAL A 106 -12.92 -10.02 6.68
CA VAL A 106 -11.88 -9.46 7.53
C VAL A 106 -10.57 -9.42 6.76
N LEU A 107 -9.87 -8.29 6.80
CA LEU A 107 -8.53 -8.17 6.23
C LEU A 107 -7.48 -8.71 7.20
N ARG A 108 -6.81 -9.79 6.81
CA ARG A 108 -5.58 -10.27 7.44
C ARG A 108 -4.38 -9.65 6.75
N MET A 109 -3.33 -9.41 7.54
CA MET A 109 -2.10 -8.77 7.08
C MET A 109 -0.89 -9.57 7.54
N GLU A 110 -0.03 -9.94 6.61
CA GLU A 110 1.24 -10.62 6.86
C GLU A 110 2.40 -9.78 6.33
N VAL A 111 3.51 -9.72 7.06
CA VAL A 111 4.71 -9.01 6.62
C VAL A 111 5.68 -9.98 5.95
N VAL A 112 6.05 -9.69 4.70
CA VAL A 112 7.24 -10.27 4.07
C VAL A 112 8.38 -9.26 4.19
N ARG A 113 9.35 -9.60 5.05
CA ARG A 113 10.52 -8.78 5.30
C ARG A 113 11.50 -8.83 4.12
N GLY A 114 12.26 -7.75 3.91
CA GLY A 114 13.22 -7.64 2.81
C GLY A 114 14.37 -8.66 2.84
N GLU A 115 14.53 -9.39 3.93
CA GLU A 115 15.48 -10.50 4.08
C GLU A 115 14.99 -11.80 3.42
N ALA A 116 13.71 -11.92 3.05
CA ALA A 116 13.20 -13.06 2.30
C ALA A 116 13.87 -13.16 0.92
N SER A 117 13.99 -14.38 0.39
CA SER A 117 14.57 -14.55 -0.94
C SER A 117 13.70 -13.86 -2.00
N GLN A 118 14.33 -13.42 -3.10
CA GLN A 118 13.59 -12.81 -4.21
C GLN A 118 12.48 -13.73 -4.72
N ASP A 119 12.74 -15.03 -4.87
CA ASP A 119 11.74 -16.00 -5.33
C ASP A 119 10.54 -16.09 -4.37
N GLN A 120 10.80 -16.15 -3.06
CA GLN A 120 9.73 -16.18 -2.06
C GLN A 120 8.89 -14.90 -2.09
N ALA A 121 9.56 -13.75 -2.19
CA ALA A 121 8.89 -12.46 -2.26
C ALA A 121 8.09 -12.30 -3.57
N TRP A 122 8.63 -12.78 -4.69
CA TRP A 122 7.96 -12.75 -5.98
C TRP A 122 6.69 -13.60 -5.95
N GLU A 123 6.79 -14.87 -5.54
CA GLU A 123 5.64 -15.78 -5.49
C GLU A 123 4.55 -15.25 -4.56
N ALA A 124 4.93 -14.66 -3.41
CA ALA A 124 3.99 -14.05 -2.49
C ALA A 124 3.27 -12.84 -3.11
N LEU A 125 4.00 -11.92 -3.74
CA LEU A 125 3.44 -10.74 -4.42
C LEU A 125 2.50 -11.16 -5.54
N LYS A 126 3.00 -12.03 -6.43
CA LYS A 126 2.26 -12.55 -7.58
C LYS A 126 0.96 -13.21 -7.14
N SER A 127 1.02 -14.06 -6.12
CA SER A 127 -0.16 -14.74 -5.56
C SER A 127 -1.23 -13.76 -5.07
N ARG A 128 -0.85 -12.61 -4.49
CA ARG A 128 -1.83 -11.60 -4.04
C ARG A 128 -2.42 -10.80 -5.19
N ILE A 129 -1.60 -10.39 -6.15
CA ILE A 129 -2.09 -9.70 -7.35
C ILE A 129 -3.03 -10.61 -8.15
N ASP A 130 -2.72 -11.91 -8.30
CA ASP A 130 -3.58 -12.88 -8.97
C ASP A 130 -4.94 -13.06 -8.26
N GLN A 131 -5.02 -12.79 -6.96
CA GLN A 131 -6.25 -12.79 -6.17
C GLN A 131 -6.99 -11.44 -6.20
N GLY A 132 -6.50 -10.46 -6.96
CA GLY A 132 -7.10 -9.14 -7.02
C GLY A 132 -6.73 -8.25 -5.83
N LEU A 133 -5.66 -8.56 -5.08
CA LEU A 133 -5.27 -7.86 -3.85
C LEU A 133 -3.99 -7.05 -4.07
N PRO A 134 -3.99 -5.72 -3.82
CA PRO A 134 -2.80 -4.89 -3.94
C PRO A 134 -1.85 -5.18 -2.78
N VAL A 135 -0.58 -4.82 -2.97
CA VAL A 135 0.48 -5.10 -1.99
C VAL A 135 1.12 -3.79 -1.55
N PRO A 136 0.90 -3.31 -0.31
CA PRO A 136 1.71 -2.24 0.25
C PRO A 136 3.18 -2.63 0.33
N PHE A 137 4.05 -1.74 -0.13
CA PHE A 137 5.48 -1.96 -0.20
C PHE A 137 6.21 -0.83 0.51
N LEU A 138 7.24 -1.18 1.29
CA LEU A 138 8.15 -0.26 1.94
C LEU A 138 9.56 -0.47 1.38
N LEU A 139 10.10 0.56 0.73
CA LEU A 139 11.49 0.61 0.33
C LEU A 139 12.25 1.62 1.20
N LEU A 140 13.19 1.15 2.02
CA LEU A 140 13.93 2.03 2.93
C LEU A 140 15.19 2.62 2.30
N ARG A 141 15.92 1.82 1.54
CA ARG A 141 17.24 2.18 0.99
C ARG A 141 17.46 1.46 -0.32
N HIS A 142 18.23 2.06 -1.21
CA HIS A 142 18.62 1.45 -2.49
C HIS A 142 19.98 2.00 -2.97
N HIS A 143 20.84 1.14 -3.53
CA HIS A 143 22.13 1.58 -4.09
C HIS A 143 21.94 2.44 -5.35
N ASN A 144 21.04 2.02 -6.24
CA ASN A 144 20.63 2.81 -7.39
C ASN A 144 19.67 3.92 -6.94
N ARG A 145 20.20 5.04 -6.46
CA ARG A 145 19.39 6.17 -5.98
C ARG A 145 18.75 6.96 -7.10
N GLU A 146 19.34 6.95 -8.29
CA GLU A 146 18.83 7.68 -9.45
C GLU A 146 17.50 7.11 -9.93
N VAL A 147 17.37 5.78 -9.97
CA VAL A 147 16.12 5.12 -10.39
C VAL A 147 15.04 5.17 -9.31
N PHE A 148 15.43 5.10 -8.03
CA PHE A 148 14.50 4.94 -6.90
C PHE A 148 14.41 6.17 -5.99
N GLU A 149 14.76 7.37 -6.47
CA GLU A 149 14.80 8.59 -5.63
C GLU A 149 13.48 8.85 -4.89
N ASP A 150 12.34 8.75 -5.59
CA ASP A 150 11.00 8.95 -5.03
C ASP A 150 10.48 7.74 -4.22
N TYR A 151 11.21 6.63 -4.24
CA TYR A 151 10.79 5.37 -3.62
C TYR A 151 11.63 5.03 -2.38
N ILE A 152 12.74 5.73 -2.14
CA ILE A 152 13.59 5.52 -0.96
C ILE A 152 12.95 6.16 0.27
N TRP A 153 12.92 5.43 1.39
CA TRP A 153 12.19 5.78 2.61
C TRP A 153 10.67 5.94 2.38
N HIS A 154 10.12 5.16 1.46
CA HIS A 154 8.77 5.39 0.97
C HIS A 154 7.85 4.17 1.08
N TRP A 155 6.58 4.46 1.29
CA TRP A 155 5.48 3.49 1.20
C TRP A 155 4.69 3.76 -0.07
N PHE A 156 4.43 2.72 -0.84
CA PHE A 156 3.67 2.77 -2.09
C PHE A 156 2.89 1.47 -2.29
N MET A 157 2.03 1.42 -3.29
CA MET A 157 1.25 0.22 -3.61
C MET A 157 1.84 -0.46 -4.83
N VAL A 158 1.98 -1.79 -4.81
CA VAL A 158 2.11 -2.60 -6.02
C VAL A 158 0.71 -3.04 -6.45
N ILE A 159 0.38 -2.77 -7.70
CA ILE A 159 -0.98 -2.92 -8.25
C ILE A 159 -1.02 -3.78 -9.52
N GLY A 160 0.10 -4.37 -9.90
CA GLY A 160 0.17 -5.20 -11.09
C GLY A 160 1.56 -5.77 -11.30
N TYR A 161 1.65 -6.73 -12.21
CA TYR A 161 2.89 -7.31 -12.65
C TYR A 161 2.85 -7.76 -14.12
N GLU A 162 4.02 -7.88 -14.72
CA GLU A 162 4.20 -8.48 -16.04
C GLU A 162 5.37 -9.46 -16.01
N GLU A 163 5.11 -10.69 -16.45
CA GLU A 163 6.14 -11.71 -16.62
C GLU A 163 6.56 -11.80 -18.07
N SER A 164 7.85 -11.69 -18.31
CA SER A 164 8.49 -11.97 -19.59
C SER A 164 9.61 -12.99 -19.40
N LYS A 165 10.23 -13.43 -20.51
CA LYS A 165 11.42 -14.28 -20.44
C LYS A 165 12.66 -13.56 -19.91
N GLU A 166 12.64 -12.23 -19.97
CA GLU A 166 13.80 -11.38 -19.70
C GLU A 166 13.76 -10.80 -18.28
N ASP A 167 12.55 -10.50 -17.78
CA ASP A 167 12.37 -9.85 -16.49
C ASP A 167 10.97 -10.08 -15.89
N LEU A 168 10.88 -9.84 -14.59
CA LEU A 168 9.67 -9.81 -13.78
C LEU A 168 9.40 -8.34 -13.42
N LEU A 169 8.42 -7.72 -14.07
CA LEU A 169 8.10 -6.32 -13.86
C LEU A 169 6.96 -6.16 -12.87
N VAL A 170 7.02 -5.13 -12.03
CA VAL A 170 5.92 -4.71 -11.15
C VAL A 170 5.44 -3.31 -11.53
N GLN A 171 4.13 -3.12 -11.46
CA GLN A 171 3.50 -1.81 -11.60
C GLN A 171 3.18 -1.25 -10.21
N THR A 172 3.68 -0.05 -9.93
CA THR A 172 3.50 0.64 -8.66
C THR A 172 2.56 1.82 -8.81
N ALA A 173 1.92 2.22 -7.71
CA ALA A 173 1.13 3.45 -7.61
C ALA A 173 1.55 4.25 -6.37
N THR A 174 1.90 5.51 -6.58
CA THR A 174 2.17 6.51 -5.53
C THR A 174 2.23 7.90 -6.16
N TYR A 175 2.03 8.95 -5.35
CA TYR A 175 2.09 10.35 -5.81
C TYR A 175 1.14 10.67 -6.97
N GLY A 176 0.03 9.93 -7.08
CA GLY A 176 -0.92 10.10 -8.17
C GLY A 176 -0.46 9.52 -9.51
N GLU A 177 0.64 8.77 -9.54
CA GLU A 177 1.24 8.25 -10.76
C GLU A 177 1.47 6.74 -10.69
N LYS A 178 1.62 6.13 -11.87
CA LYS A 178 2.09 4.74 -12.02
C LYS A 178 3.51 4.70 -12.56
N LYS A 179 4.34 3.84 -12.00
CA LYS A 179 5.67 3.52 -12.54
C LYS A 179 5.83 2.00 -12.67
N THR A 180 6.78 1.57 -13.49
CA THR A 180 7.09 0.14 -13.69
C THR A 180 8.56 -0.09 -13.39
N PHE A 181 8.88 -1.15 -12.65
CA PHE A 181 10.24 -1.50 -12.26
C PHE A 181 10.49 -2.99 -12.43
N SER A 182 11.77 -3.36 -12.64
CA SER A 182 12.21 -4.74 -12.41
C SER A 182 12.01 -5.08 -10.93
N PHE A 183 11.32 -6.18 -10.64
CA PHE A 183 11.16 -6.67 -9.28
C PHE A 183 12.50 -7.08 -8.66
N ALA A 184 13.38 -7.67 -9.47
CA ALA A 184 14.70 -8.07 -9.01
C ALA A 184 15.51 -6.87 -8.54
N GLU A 185 15.49 -5.76 -9.30
CA GLU A 185 16.15 -4.53 -8.87
C GLU A 185 15.47 -3.95 -7.62
N LEU A 186 14.14 -3.82 -7.63
CA LEU A 186 13.38 -3.24 -6.52
C LEU A 186 13.61 -3.99 -5.19
N TRP A 187 13.66 -5.32 -5.22
CA TRP A 187 13.82 -6.16 -4.02
C TRP A 187 15.27 -6.22 -3.54
N ASN A 188 16.24 -6.31 -4.46
CA ASN A 188 17.66 -6.47 -4.14
C ASN A 188 18.39 -5.15 -4.00
N THR A 189 18.06 -4.43 -2.93
CA THR A 189 18.49 -3.04 -2.74
C THR A 189 19.98 -2.82 -2.50
N GLY A 190 20.69 -3.89 -2.13
CA GLY A 190 22.10 -3.86 -1.72
C GLY A 190 22.32 -3.48 -0.24
N PHE A 191 21.25 -3.33 0.56
CA PHE A 191 21.33 -3.02 1.99
C PHE A 191 20.75 -4.14 2.86
N GLU A 192 21.20 -4.24 4.11
CA GLU A 192 20.61 -5.14 5.11
C GLU A 192 19.20 -4.64 5.51
N GLU A 193 19.10 -3.42 6.06
CA GLU A 193 17.83 -2.73 6.35
C GLU A 193 17.24 -2.15 5.05
N ARG A 194 16.31 -2.90 4.45
CA ARG A 194 15.75 -2.56 3.13
C ARG A 194 14.22 -2.38 3.07
N GLY A 195 13.51 -2.77 4.12
CA GLY A 195 12.05 -2.64 4.21
C GLY A 195 11.35 -3.98 4.05
N GLY A 196 10.37 -4.06 3.15
CA GLY A 196 9.59 -5.26 2.88
C GLY A 196 8.22 -4.92 2.29
N MET A 197 7.29 -5.86 2.35
CA MET A 197 5.93 -5.68 1.85
C MET A 197 4.91 -6.30 2.81
N VAL A 198 3.66 -5.88 2.68
CA VAL A 198 2.53 -6.39 3.45
C VAL A 198 1.62 -7.15 2.50
N LEU A 199 1.38 -8.43 2.79
CA LEU A 199 0.42 -9.24 2.07
C LEU A 199 -0.96 -9.09 2.71
N TYR A 200 -1.97 -8.98 1.86
CA TYR A 200 -3.36 -8.98 2.25
C TYR A 200 -4.00 -10.32 2.00
N ASP A 201 -4.87 -10.74 2.90
CA ASP A 201 -5.75 -11.90 2.72
C ASP A 201 -7.13 -11.55 3.25
N LEU A 202 -8.17 -11.93 2.51
CA LEU A 202 -9.56 -11.72 2.93
C LEU A 202 -10.11 -13.01 3.52
N ASP A 203 -10.50 -12.93 4.79
CA ASP A 203 -11.18 -14.02 5.49
C ASP A 203 -12.70 -13.81 5.41
N PHE A 204 -13.37 -14.73 4.71
CA PHE A 204 -14.81 -14.72 4.51
C PHE A 204 -15.56 -15.59 5.53
N GLU A 205 -14.86 -16.40 6.32
CA GLU A 205 -15.47 -17.44 7.17
C GLU A 205 -15.68 -16.99 8.62
N ASN A 206 -15.00 -15.92 9.07
CA ASN A 206 -15.22 -15.31 10.38
C ASN A 206 -15.60 -13.82 10.24
N PRO A 207 -16.89 -13.50 10.04
CA PRO A 207 -17.35 -12.12 10.13
C PRO A 207 -17.35 -11.60 11.58
N ASP A 208 -17.20 -12.48 12.58
CA ASP A 208 -17.21 -12.09 13.98
C ASP A 208 -15.79 -12.24 14.56
N PHE A 209 -15.16 -11.10 14.83
CA PHE A 209 -13.99 -11.02 15.71
C PHE A 209 -14.34 -11.40 17.16
#